data_AF-A0A5Q0GUG0-F1
#
_entry.id   AF-A0A5Q0GUG0-F1
#
_cell.length_a   1.000
_cell.length_b   1.000
_cell.length_c   1.000
_cell.angle_alpha   90.00
_cell.angle_beta   90.00
_cell.angle_gamma   90.00
#
_symmetry.space_group_name_H-M   'P 1'
#
loop_
_entity.id
_entity.type
_entity.pdbx_description
1 polymer ?
#
loop_
_entity_poly.entity_id
_entity_poly.type
_entity_poly.pdbx_seq_one_letter_code
_entity_poly.pdbx_strand_id
1 'polypeptide(L)'
;MNDENTDADMYAQALSKAADFRDDRLNSQFQRVHWSTVHRMLTAHAPVEGNPGVCVDCGQPWPCEVVTGAVKDLGFGPAGG
;
A
#
# COMPACT_ATOMS: atom_id res chain seq x y z
N MET A 1 -1.27 -16.15 -17.21
CA MET A 1 -1.58 -16.58 -15.83
C MET A 1 -0.42 -16.13 -14.97
N ASN A 2 -0.34 -14.83 -14.61
CA ASN A 2 0.69 -14.32 -13.70
C ASN A 2 0.26 -13.01 -13.00
N ASP A 3 -1.03 -12.66 -13.01
CA ASP A 3 -1.46 -11.34 -12.51
C ASP A 3 -1.73 -11.35 -11.00
N GLU A 4 -2.28 -12.45 -10.45
CA GLU A 4 -2.65 -12.56 -9.02
C GLU A 4 -1.45 -12.54 -8.05
N ASN A 5 -0.26 -13.00 -8.48
CA ASN A 5 0.93 -12.96 -7.61
C ASN A 5 1.45 -11.52 -7.45
N THR A 6 1.27 -10.68 -8.47
CA THR A 6 1.79 -9.31 -8.49
C THR A 6 1.09 -8.40 -7.47
N ASP A 7 -0.23 -8.56 -7.30
CA ASP A 7 -1.01 -7.68 -6.42
C ASP A 7 -0.79 -8.01 -4.93
N ALA A 8 -0.73 -9.31 -4.59
CA ALA A 8 -0.39 -9.76 -3.25
C ALA A 8 1.02 -9.31 -2.85
N ASP A 9 1.98 -9.50 -3.76
CA ASP A 9 3.37 -9.09 -3.58
C ASP A 9 3.49 -7.57 -3.48
N MET A 10 2.72 -6.81 -4.27
CA MET A 10 2.70 -5.34 -4.21
C MET A 10 2.12 -4.84 -2.89
N TYR A 11 1.03 -5.44 -2.38
CA TYR A 11 0.48 -5.10 -1.08
C TYR A 11 1.50 -5.35 0.04
N ALA A 12 2.10 -6.53 0.08
CA ALA A 12 3.09 -6.88 1.10
C ALA A 12 4.29 -5.91 1.07
N GLN A 13 4.79 -5.58 -0.13
CA GLN A 13 5.89 -4.62 -0.29
C GLN A 13 5.50 -3.20 0.12
N ALA A 14 4.32 -2.73 -0.26
CA ALA A 14 3.82 -1.41 0.12
C ALA A 14 3.65 -1.28 1.64
N LEU A 15 3.05 -2.30 2.27
CA LEU A 15 2.85 -2.33 3.71
C LEU A 15 4.18 -2.34 4.46
N SER A 16 5.15 -3.17 4.05
CA SER A 16 6.49 -3.21 4.64
C SER A 16 7.19 -1.86 4.50
N LYS A 17 7.21 -1.28 3.30
CA LYS A 17 7.89 0.00 3.05
C LYS A 17 7.28 1.16 3.86
N ALA A 18 5.95 1.18 4.02
CA ALA A 18 5.29 2.16 4.87
C ALA A 18 5.68 1.99 6.35
N ALA A 19 5.84 0.75 6.83
CA ALA A 19 6.32 0.47 8.18
C ALA A 19 7.78 0.93 8.37
N ASP A 20 8.65 0.62 7.42
CA ASP A 20 10.05 1.02 7.44
C ASP A 20 10.19 2.55 7.49
N PHE A 21 9.44 3.28 6.66
CA PHE A 21 9.46 4.74 6.69
C PHE A 21 8.82 5.34 7.96
N ARG A 22 7.80 4.70 8.53
CA ARG A 22 7.23 5.11 9.82
C ARG A 22 8.27 5.00 10.95
N ASP A 23 9.05 3.93 10.94
CA ASP A 23 9.99 3.59 12.00
C ASP A 23 11.40 4.16 11.76
N ASP A 24 11.67 4.71 10.57
CA ASP A 24 12.91 5.39 10.25
C ASP A 24 13.13 6.64 11.12
N ARG A 25 14.24 6.63 11.85
CA ARG A 25 14.65 7.72 12.73
C ARG A 25 15.14 8.95 11.97
N LEU A 26 15.53 8.80 10.70
CA LEU A 26 15.93 9.88 9.82
C LEU A 26 14.74 10.71 9.32
N ASN A 27 13.53 10.14 9.34
CA ASN A 27 12.32 10.88 9.03
C ASN A 27 12.00 11.90 10.13
N SER A 28 11.54 13.08 9.72
CA SER A 28 10.96 14.07 10.64
C SER A 28 9.72 13.50 11.34
N GLN A 29 9.31 14.12 12.45
CA GLN A 29 8.08 13.74 13.14
C GLN A 29 6.86 13.78 12.21
N PHE A 30 6.76 14.81 11.37
CA PHE A 30 5.67 14.95 10.40
C PHE A 30 5.69 13.81 9.37
N GLN A 31 6.85 13.47 8.82
CA GLN A 31 6.98 12.34 7.89
C GLN A 31 6.57 11.03 8.56
N ARG A 32 7.01 10.75 9.79
CA ARG A 32 6.59 9.54 10.52
C ARG A 32 5.07 9.47 10.73
N VAL A 33 4.42 10.61 11.01
CA VAL A 33 2.95 10.68 11.12
C VAL A 33 2.26 10.42 9.77
N HIS A 34 2.80 10.97 8.69
CA HIS A 34 2.32 10.70 7.33
C HIS A 34 2.45 9.20 7.01
N TRP A 35 3.63 8.60 7.21
CA TRP A 35 3.84 7.16 6.96
C TRP A 35 3.01 6.26 7.89
N SER A 36 2.75 6.68 9.13
CA SER A 36 1.79 6.00 10.00
C SER A 36 0.37 6.03 9.43
N THR A 37 -0.04 7.15 8.84
CA THR A 37 -1.35 7.28 8.17
C THR A 37 -1.42 6.39 6.93
N VAL A 38 -0.40 6.42 6.08
CA VAL A 38 -0.26 5.57 4.90
C VAL A 38 -0.34 4.08 5.27
N HIS A 39 0.42 3.65 6.28
CA HIS A 39 0.38 2.27 6.76
C HIS A 39 -1.02 1.87 7.25
N ARG A 40 -1.70 2.74 8.00
CA ARG A 40 -3.08 2.49 8.47
C ARG A 40 -4.06 2.36 7.31
N MET A 41 -3.96 3.23 6.30
CA MET A 41 -4.79 3.16 5.10
C MET A 41 -4.57 1.84 4.35
N LEU A 42 -3.31 1.43 4.14
CA LEU A 42 -2.99 0.15 3.50
C LEU A 42 -3.56 -1.05 4.29
N THR A 43 -3.44 -1.03 5.61
CA THR A 43 -4.00 -2.11 6.46
C THR A 43 -5.53 -2.15 6.38
N ALA A 44 -6.22 -1.00 6.41
CA ALA A 44 -7.68 -0.93 6.34
C ALA A 44 -8.22 -1.38 4.97
N HIS A 45 -7.48 -1.10 3.89
CA HIS A 45 -7.82 -1.47 2.53
C HIS A 45 -6.91 -2.59 2.00
N ALA A 46 -6.67 -3.61 2.83
CA ALA A 46 -5.91 -4.78 2.42
C ALA A 46 -6.64 -5.56 1.31
N PRO A 47 -5.92 -6.33 0.49
CA PRO A 47 -6.54 -7.30 -0.41
C PRO A 47 -7.31 -8.39 0.34
N VAL A 48 -8.33 -8.97 -0.31
CA VAL A 48 -9.10 -10.11 0.21
C VAL A 48 -8.21 -11.35 0.22
N GLU A 49 -8.26 -12.11 1.31
CA GLU A 49 -7.52 -13.38 1.41
C GLU A 49 -7.96 -14.35 0.31
N GLY A 50 -6.98 -14.86 -0.45
CA GLY A 50 -7.24 -15.74 -1.60
C GLY A 50 -7.75 -15.02 -2.86
N ASN A 51 -7.96 -13.70 -2.83
CA ASN A 51 -8.26 -12.89 -4.01
C ASN A 51 -7.54 -11.52 -3.91
N PRO A 52 -6.23 -11.49 -4.20
CA PRO A 52 -5.40 -10.31 -3.96
C PRO A 52 -5.70 -9.13 -4.90
N GLY A 53 -6.48 -9.36 -5.95
CA GLY A 53 -6.93 -8.30 -6.85
C GLY A 53 -8.10 -7.48 -6.29
N VAL A 54 -8.67 -7.80 -5.12
CA VAL A 54 -9.86 -7.13 -4.58
C VAL A 54 -9.61 -6.57 -3.19
N CYS A 55 -9.97 -5.31 -2.96
CA CYS A 55 -9.91 -4.64 -1.66
C CYS A 55 -11.00 -5.17 -0.71
N VAL A 56 -10.63 -5.51 0.53
CA VAL A 56 -11.54 -6.07 1.53
C VAL A 56 -12.63 -5.09 2.00
N ASP A 57 -12.33 -3.78 1.99
CA ASP A 57 -13.23 -2.75 2.51
C ASP A 57 -14.32 -2.36 1.50
N CYS A 58 -13.93 -2.10 0.25
CA CYS A 58 -14.83 -1.56 -0.77
C CYS A 58 -15.18 -2.53 -1.91
N GLY A 59 -14.56 -3.72 -1.94
CA GLY A 59 -14.78 -4.74 -2.98
C GLY A 59 -14.31 -4.34 -4.38
N GLN A 60 -13.61 -3.20 -4.51
CA GLN A 60 -13.05 -2.73 -5.78
C GLN A 60 -11.67 -3.36 -6.04
N PRO A 61 -11.16 -3.29 -7.30
CA PRO A 61 -9.81 -3.73 -7.59
C PRO A 61 -8.77 -3.08 -6.68
N TRP A 62 -7.82 -3.87 -6.19
CA TRP A 62 -6.69 -3.38 -5.42
C TRP A 62 -5.53 -3.00 -6.38
N PRO A 63 -4.87 -1.82 -6.22
CA PRO A 63 -5.14 -0.79 -5.23
C PRO A 63 -6.40 0.01 -5.55
N CYS A 64 -7.28 0.20 -4.56
CA CYS A 64 -8.50 0.99 -4.72
C CYS A 64 -8.19 2.50 -4.68
N GLU A 65 -9.16 3.35 -5.04
CA GLU A 65 -8.99 4.81 -5.11
C GLU A 65 -8.41 5.42 -3.82
N VAL A 66 -8.83 4.90 -2.66
CA VAL A 66 -8.38 5.38 -1.34
C VAL A 66 -6.88 5.15 -1.12
N VAL A 67 -6.35 4.00 -1.53
CA VAL A 67 -4.93 3.64 -1.33
C VAL A 67 -4.07 3.87 -2.56
N THR A 68 -4.65 4.26 -3.69
CA THR A 68 -3.89 4.56 -4.91
C THR A 68 -2.85 5.65 -4.67
N GLY A 69 -3.19 6.69 -3.90
CA GLY A 69 -2.23 7.73 -3.49
C GLY A 69 -1.12 7.18 -2.60
N ALA A 70 -1.49 6.40 -1.58
CA ALA A 70 -0.55 5.77 -0.65
C ALA A 70 0.46 4.84 -1.36
N VAL A 71 -0.01 4.03 -2.30
CA VAL A 71 0.83 3.11 -3.08
C VAL A 71 1.80 3.90 -3.99
N LYS A 72 1.32 5.00 -4.60
CA LYS A 72 2.16 5.93 -5.39
C LYS A 72 3.21 6.67 -4.57
N ASP A 73 2.86 7.16 -3.38
CA ASP A 73 3.80 7.85 -2.47
C ASP A 73 4.96 6.93 -2.08
N LEU A 74 4.71 5.64 -2.02
CA LEU A 74 5.70 4.60 -1.77
C LEU A 74 6.48 4.19 -3.03
N GLY A 75 6.18 4.77 -4.19
CA GLY A 75 6.81 4.46 -5.47
C GLY A 75 6.35 3.14 -6.09
N PHE A 76 5.22 2.59 -5.64
CA PHE A 76 4.55 1.48 -6.29
C PHE A 76 3.48 2.05 -7.22
N GLY A 77 3.55 1.71 -8.50
CA GLY A 77 2.67 2.26 -9.53
C GLY A 77 3.34 2.16 -10.89
N PRO A 78 2.58 2.26 -11.99
CA PRO A 78 3.19 2.35 -13.31
C PRO A 78 4.14 3.55 -13.31
N ALA A 79 5.40 3.32 -13.68
CA ALA A 79 6.36 4.39 -13.92
C ALA A 79 5.80 5.32 -14.99
N GLY A 80 5.08 6.37 -14.57
CA GLY A 80 4.73 7.50 -15.41
C GLY A 80 5.93 8.44 -15.39
N GLY A 81 6.57 8.59 -16.55
CA GLY A 81 7.74 9.45 -16.77
C GLY A 81 7.43 10.94 -16.88
#